data_AF-A0A1Y3MW62-F1
#
_entry.id   AF-A0A1Y3MW62-F1
#
_cell.length_a   1.000
_cell.length_b   1.000
_cell.length_c   1.000
_cell.angle_alpha   90.00
_cell.angle_beta   90.00
_cell.angle_gamma   90.00
#
_symmetry.space_group_name_H-M   'P 1'
#
loop_
_entity.id
_entity.type
_entity.pdbx_description
1 polymer ?
#
loop_
_entity_poly.entity_id
_entity_poly.type
_entity_poly.pdbx_seq_one_letter_code
_entity_poly.pdbx_strand_id
1 'polypeptide(L)'
;AAITNKSNYADEAFEFIKILIDNDLPYSNELNPFEKRHRSKCGNIPEGYLKEFCNSLLQFDGTFPYYYSHNNSTKIVYMTHIESEDGNRGIIINSKNLKNTVIGDNGLENKSFMCGFRSNFQSQTITYYNEYEIELPLNEKEKIILKSTIDMYENNDLKQQLPETVCEIYEISKLQQKSPIGLLFAHLYYKHNTTEEGSFEDVLNECCDVIDDALYPYCNYANNITFSFGECIGKNNTRKVKYHNCRIDDDEDKKFLTFIQCSYILQLNIKGLFVKVICIYLSGLGFLLSFVITSILLELSMIYWVGPIKKRKCIIGIFLVILSNI
;
A
#
# COMPACT_ATOMS: atom_id res chain seq x y z
N ALA A 1 -22.43 1.51 -5.24
CA ALA A 1 -21.07 1.40 -4.67
C ALA A 1 -20.09 1.36 -5.82
N ALA A 2 -19.15 2.31 -5.89
CA ALA A 2 -18.09 2.30 -6.88
C ALA A 2 -16.79 2.05 -6.11
N ILE A 3 -16.25 0.83 -6.16
CA ILE A 3 -14.82 0.63 -5.90
C ILE A 3 -14.14 1.47 -6.97
N THR A 4 -13.52 2.56 -6.55
CA THR A 4 -13.07 3.56 -7.52
C THR A 4 -11.97 2.95 -8.39
N ASN A 5 -11.90 3.34 -9.68
CA ASN A 5 -10.88 2.88 -10.65
C ASN A 5 -9.41 3.19 -10.23
N LYS A 6 -9.18 3.64 -9.00
CA LYS A 6 -7.89 4.02 -8.44
C LYS A 6 -7.20 2.87 -7.70
N SER A 7 -7.92 1.82 -7.32
CA SER A 7 -7.29 0.60 -6.78
C SER A 7 -6.64 -0.20 -7.91
N ASN A 8 -5.39 -0.63 -7.71
CA ASN A 8 -4.70 -1.54 -8.64
C ASN A 8 -5.36 -2.94 -8.69
N TYR A 9 -6.23 -3.25 -7.72
CA TYR A 9 -6.88 -4.55 -7.54
C TYR A 9 -8.40 -4.41 -7.44
N ALA A 10 -8.98 -3.43 -8.14
CA ALA A 10 -10.42 -3.16 -8.08
C ALA A 10 -11.25 -4.38 -8.50
N ASP A 11 -10.81 -5.11 -9.52
CA ASP A 11 -11.49 -6.30 -10.04
C ASP A 11 -11.43 -7.46 -9.04
N GLU A 12 -10.28 -7.66 -8.40
CA GLU A 12 -10.09 -8.68 -7.37
C GLU A 12 -10.89 -8.37 -6.09
N ALA A 13 -10.95 -7.10 -5.68
CA ALA A 13 -11.78 -6.66 -4.57
C ALA A 13 -13.28 -6.84 -4.87
N PHE A 14 -13.72 -6.54 -6.10
CA PHE A 14 -15.09 -6.81 -6.54
C PHE A 14 -15.40 -8.30 -6.58
N GLU A 15 -14.49 -9.14 -7.06
CA GLU A 15 -14.66 -10.59 -7.07
C GLU A 15 -14.74 -11.13 -5.62
N PHE A 16 -13.95 -10.58 -4.69
CA PHE A 16 -13.95 -10.99 -3.29
C PHE A 16 -15.26 -10.62 -2.60
N ILE A 17 -15.72 -9.37 -2.79
CA ILE A 17 -17.02 -8.91 -2.30
C ILE A 17 -18.15 -9.71 -2.93
N LYS A 18 -18.05 -10.05 -4.23
CA LYS A 18 -19.03 -10.89 -4.91
C LYS A 18 -19.10 -12.28 -4.26
N ILE A 19 -17.97 -12.91 -3.97
CA ILE A 19 -17.92 -14.21 -3.28
C ILE A 19 -18.53 -14.14 -1.88
N LEU A 20 -18.35 -13.02 -1.15
CA LEU A 20 -18.96 -12.81 0.16
C LEU A 20 -20.49 -12.58 0.12
N ILE A 21 -21.02 -12.11 -1.01
CA ILE A 21 -22.44 -11.75 -1.18
C ILE A 21 -23.21 -12.83 -1.97
N ASP A 22 -22.51 -13.73 -2.66
CA ASP A 22 -23.13 -14.78 -3.48
C ASP A 22 -23.81 -15.84 -2.59
N ASN A 23 -25.15 -15.86 -2.66
CA ASN A 23 -25.97 -16.80 -1.90
C ASN A 23 -25.77 -18.27 -2.33
N ASP A 24 -25.20 -18.52 -3.52
CA ASP A 24 -24.90 -19.86 -4.01
C ASP A 24 -23.56 -20.39 -3.47
N LEU A 25 -22.75 -19.53 -2.82
CA LEU A 25 -21.49 -19.88 -2.16
C LEU A 25 -21.66 -19.72 -0.64
N PRO A 26 -22.35 -20.66 0.05
CA PRO A 26 -22.57 -20.55 1.49
C PRO A 26 -21.23 -20.64 2.20
N TYR A 27 -20.67 -19.49 2.65
CA TYR A 27 -19.45 -19.34 3.48
C TYR A 27 -18.63 -20.64 3.55
N SER A 28 -18.08 -21.01 2.40
CA SER A 28 -17.44 -22.31 2.25
C SER A 28 -16.08 -22.19 2.91
N ASN A 29 -15.95 -22.83 4.08
CA ASN A 29 -14.67 -23.16 4.72
C ASN A 29 -13.73 -23.98 3.82
N GLU A 30 -14.13 -24.31 2.59
CA GLU A 30 -13.31 -24.99 1.61
C GLU A 30 -12.97 -24.03 0.45
N LEU A 31 -11.69 -23.65 0.44
CA LEU A 31 -10.94 -23.01 -0.66
C LEU A 31 -11.45 -21.65 -1.12
N ASN A 32 -10.77 -20.59 -0.66
CA ASN A 32 -10.83 -19.28 -1.29
C ASN A 32 -10.20 -19.38 -2.71
N PRO A 33 -10.98 -19.29 -3.80
CA PRO A 33 -10.48 -19.52 -5.17
C PRO A 33 -9.44 -18.48 -5.63
N PHE A 34 -9.24 -17.39 -4.86
CA PHE A 34 -8.24 -16.35 -5.07
C PHE A 34 -6.79 -16.85 -4.99
N GLU A 35 -6.48 -17.76 -4.06
CA GLU A 35 -5.09 -18.23 -3.87
C GLU A 35 -4.61 -19.06 -5.08
N LYS A 36 -5.49 -19.87 -5.68
CA LYS A 36 -5.15 -20.69 -6.84
C LYS A 36 -4.89 -19.87 -8.10
N ARG A 37 -5.56 -18.73 -8.29
CA ARG A 37 -5.48 -17.96 -9.54
C ARG A 37 -4.24 -17.04 -9.58
N HIS A 38 -3.78 -16.55 -8.42
CA HIS A 38 -2.66 -15.60 -8.33
C HIS A 38 -1.26 -16.18 -8.48
N ARG A 39 -1.05 -17.49 -8.22
CA ARG A 39 0.27 -18.13 -8.38
C ARG A 39 0.78 -18.23 -9.82
N SER A 40 -0.09 -18.10 -10.82
CA SER A 40 0.38 -18.02 -12.22
C SER A 40 1.07 -16.70 -12.57
N LYS A 41 0.91 -15.66 -11.72
CA LYS A 41 1.47 -14.31 -11.93
C LYS A 41 2.66 -13.99 -11.01
N CYS A 42 2.84 -14.68 -9.89
CA CYS A 42 4.06 -14.56 -9.09
C CYS A 42 5.19 -15.32 -9.79
N GLY A 43 6.22 -14.62 -10.24
CA GLY A 43 7.36 -15.21 -10.95
C GLY A 43 7.96 -16.41 -10.21
N ASN A 44 8.63 -17.29 -10.96
CA ASN A 44 9.22 -18.54 -10.48
C ASN A 44 9.89 -18.36 -9.11
N ILE A 45 9.25 -18.87 -8.05
CA ILE A 45 9.86 -18.98 -6.73
C ILE A 45 11.13 -19.82 -6.92
N PRO A 46 12.31 -19.36 -6.50
CA PRO A 46 13.54 -20.13 -6.63
C PRO A 46 13.34 -21.50 -5.99
N GLU A 47 13.66 -22.58 -6.71
CA GLU A 47 13.34 -23.94 -6.25
C GLU A 47 13.90 -24.23 -4.84
N GLY A 48 15.06 -23.63 -4.48
CA GLY A 48 15.67 -23.70 -3.15
C GLY A 48 14.75 -23.29 -1.98
N TYR A 49 13.93 -22.26 -2.18
CA TYR A 49 13.17 -21.61 -1.12
C TYR A 49 12.13 -22.55 -0.49
N LEU A 50 11.43 -23.36 -1.29
CA LEU A 50 10.37 -24.24 -0.79
C LEU A 50 10.92 -25.32 0.16
N LYS A 51 12.13 -25.80 -0.09
CA LYS A 51 12.78 -26.77 0.79
C LYS A 51 13.20 -26.11 2.11
N GLU A 52 13.81 -24.92 2.05
CA GLU A 52 14.21 -24.17 3.24
C GLU A 52 13.01 -23.77 4.10
N PHE A 53 11.92 -23.33 3.45
CA PHE A 53 10.66 -23.00 4.12
C PHE A 53 10.01 -24.22 4.78
N CYS A 54 9.99 -25.37 4.09
CA CYS A 54 9.54 -26.62 4.70
C CYS A 54 10.38 -26.99 5.93
N ASN A 55 11.71 -26.84 5.85
CA ASN A 55 12.60 -27.10 6.98
C ASN A 55 12.31 -26.19 8.17
N SER A 56 12.08 -24.89 7.96
CA SER A 56 11.82 -23.94 9.05
C SER A 56 10.49 -24.20 9.76
N LEU A 57 9.46 -24.64 9.04
CA LEU A 57 8.16 -24.98 9.65
C LEU A 57 8.21 -26.24 10.53
N LEU A 58 9.15 -27.14 10.25
CA LEU A 58 9.34 -28.37 11.02
C LEU A 58 10.45 -28.24 12.08
N GLN A 59 10.82 -27.03 12.51
CA GLN A 59 11.97 -26.79 13.39
C GLN A 59 11.88 -27.42 14.79
N PHE A 60 10.68 -27.79 15.26
CA PHE A 60 10.49 -28.41 16.58
C PHE A 60 10.33 -29.93 16.47
N ASP A 61 11.08 -30.65 17.30
CA ASP A 61 10.91 -32.09 17.48
C ASP A 61 9.65 -32.38 18.29
N GLY A 62 8.85 -33.33 17.83
CA GLY A 62 7.61 -33.69 18.52
C GLY A 62 6.60 -34.33 17.59
N THR A 63 5.48 -34.76 18.16
CA THR A 63 4.35 -35.28 17.40
C THR A 63 3.22 -34.26 17.40
N PHE A 64 2.86 -33.77 16.22
CA PHE A 64 1.87 -32.70 16.04
C PHE A 64 0.64 -33.23 15.31
N PRO A 65 -0.58 -32.75 15.66
CA PRO A 65 -1.79 -33.11 14.95
C PRO A 65 -1.96 -32.27 13.69
N TYR A 66 -2.27 -32.95 12.60
CA TYR A 66 -2.66 -32.38 11.32
C TYR A 66 -4.02 -32.93 10.93
N TYR A 67 -4.78 -32.22 10.11
CA TYR A 67 -6.07 -32.67 9.65
C TYR A 67 -6.23 -32.55 8.14
N TYR A 68 -7.15 -33.32 7.57
CA TYR A 68 -7.57 -33.19 6.18
C TYR A 68 -9.07 -33.46 6.06
N SER A 69 -9.71 -32.86 5.06
CA SER A 69 -11.10 -33.12 4.69
C SER A 69 -11.12 -34.12 3.53
N HIS A 70 -11.82 -35.25 3.70
CA HIS A 70 -12.10 -36.20 2.62
C HIS A 70 -13.53 -36.72 2.76
N ASN A 71 -14.31 -36.67 1.68
CA ASN A 71 -15.72 -37.06 1.64
C ASN A 71 -16.56 -36.41 2.77
N ASN A 72 -16.43 -35.09 2.96
CA ASN A 72 -17.09 -34.30 4.02
C ASN A 72 -16.77 -34.77 5.46
N SER A 73 -15.71 -35.55 5.65
CA SER A 73 -15.26 -35.97 6.97
C SER A 73 -13.85 -35.44 7.22
N THR A 74 -13.68 -34.72 8.34
CA THR A 74 -12.38 -34.27 8.80
C THR A 74 -11.72 -35.39 9.59
N LYS A 75 -10.50 -35.75 9.20
CA LYS A 75 -9.69 -36.76 9.89
C LYS A 75 -8.43 -36.11 10.42
N ILE A 76 -8.02 -36.52 11.63
CA ILE A 76 -6.79 -36.05 12.27
C ILE A 76 -5.73 -37.13 12.17
N VAL A 77 -4.53 -36.73 11.77
CA VAL A 77 -3.33 -37.54 11.68
C VAL A 77 -2.24 -36.92 12.51
N TYR A 78 -1.55 -37.77 13.27
CA TYR A 78 -0.42 -37.37 14.09
C TYR A 78 0.88 -37.64 13.33
N MET A 79 1.67 -36.59 13.13
CA MET A 79 2.95 -36.66 12.43
C MET A 79 4.07 -36.28 13.38
N THR A 80 5.11 -37.10 13.42
CA THR A 80 6.32 -36.82 14.21
C THR A 80 7.32 -36.10 13.33
N HIS A 81 7.72 -34.90 13.74
CA HIS A 81 8.79 -34.17 13.07
C HIS A 81 10.13 -34.84 13.38
N ILE A 82 10.98 -34.97 12.36
CA ILE A 82 12.29 -35.61 12.44
C ILE A 82 13.35 -34.76 11.74
N GLU A 83 14.60 -34.94 12.16
CA GLU A 83 15.77 -34.35 11.54
C GLU A 83 16.70 -35.44 11.02
N SER A 84 17.23 -35.24 9.81
CA SER A 84 18.27 -36.08 9.22
C SER A 84 19.66 -35.65 9.71
N GLU A 85 20.67 -36.51 9.51
CA GLU A 85 22.05 -36.19 9.88
C GLU A 85 22.59 -34.92 9.18
N ASP A 86 22.09 -34.63 7.97
CA ASP A 86 22.42 -33.43 7.20
C ASP A 86 21.66 -32.15 7.66
N GLY A 87 20.87 -32.22 8.73
CA GLY A 87 20.05 -31.11 9.22
C GLY A 87 18.77 -30.84 8.40
N ASN A 88 18.41 -31.75 7.48
CA ASN A 88 17.13 -31.63 6.77
C ASN A 88 16.00 -32.12 7.68
N ARG A 89 14.87 -31.43 7.66
CA ARG A 89 13.70 -31.79 8.47
C ARG A 89 12.72 -32.62 7.63
N GLY A 90 11.87 -33.36 8.32
CA GLY A 90 10.88 -34.24 7.71
C GLY A 90 9.83 -34.67 8.70
N ILE A 91 8.98 -35.61 8.28
CA ILE A 91 7.88 -36.15 9.07
C ILE A 91 7.88 -37.68 9.05
N ILE A 92 7.38 -38.29 10.11
CA ILE A 92 6.98 -39.70 10.18
C ILE A 92 5.50 -39.75 10.53
N ILE A 93 4.73 -40.53 9.77
CA ILE A 93 3.29 -40.66 10.00
C ILE A 93 3.05 -41.78 11.02
N ASN A 94 2.47 -41.43 12.17
CA ASN A 94 2.26 -42.39 13.26
C ASN A 94 1.00 -43.24 13.02
N SER A 95 1.18 -44.56 12.87
CA SER A 95 0.20 -45.55 12.39
C SER A 95 -1.00 -45.82 13.30
N LYS A 96 -0.94 -45.44 14.59
CA LYS A 96 -1.81 -46.03 15.62
C LYS A 96 -3.33 -45.89 15.40
N ASN A 97 -3.80 -44.92 14.60
CA ASN A 97 -5.22 -44.68 14.32
C ASN A 97 -5.57 -44.56 12.82
N LEU A 98 -4.74 -45.07 11.91
CA LEU A 98 -4.92 -44.87 10.46
C LEU A 98 -5.79 -45.91 9.75
N LYS A 99 -6.26 -46.95 10.43
CA LYS A 99 -7.11 -47.98 9.82
C LYS A 99 -8.41 -47.36 9.29
N ASN A 100 -8.74 -47.62 8.02
CA ASN A 100 -9.87 -47.05 7.28
C ASN A 100 -9.75 -45.54 6.98
N THR A 101 -8.52 -45.06 6.77
CA THR A 101 -8.26 -43.69 6.31
C THR A 101 -7.51 -43.74 4.98
N VAL A 102 -7.69 -42.72 4.14
CA VAL A 102 -6.97 -42.60 2.85
C VAL A 102 -5.46 -42.78 3.00
N ILE A 103 -4.89 -42.33 4.12
CA ILE A 103 -3.45 -42.46 4.41
C ILE A 103 -3.09 -43.91 4.80
N GLY A 104 -3.91 -44.56 5.63
CA GLY A 104 -3.72 -45.96 6.00
C GLY A 104 -3.90 -46.91 4.82
N ASP A 105 -4.92 -46.67 3.99
CA ASP A 105 -5.24 -47.49 2.82
C ASP A 105 -4.12 -47.45 1.76
N ASN A 106 -3.37 -46.34 1.70
CA ASN A 106 -2.18 -46.19 0.84
C ASN A 106 -0.88 -46.75 1.47
N GLY A 107 -0.95 -47.38 2.66
CA GLY A 107 0.21 -47.98 3.31
C GLY A 107 1.32 -46.97 3.62
N LEU A 108 0.94 -45.76 4.04
CA LEU A 108 1.87 -44.71 4.45
C LEU A 108 2.31 -44.82 5.92
N GLU A 109 1.80 -45.82 6.62
CA GLU A 109 2.10 -46.11 8.02
C GLU A 109 3.60 -46.28 8.26
N ASN A 110 4.14 -45.49 9.20
CA ASN A 110 5.56 -45.48 9.59
C ASN A 110 6.55 -45.14 8.45
N LYS A 111 6.08 -44.56 7.35
CA LYS A 111 6.98 -43.99 6.34
C LYS A 111 7.47 -42.62 6.77
N SER A 112 8.75 -42.36 6.52
CA SER A 112 9.37 -41.06 6.69
C SER A 112 9.36 -40.29 5.37
N PHE A 113 9.04 -39.01 5.43
CA PHE A 113 9.16 -38.09 4.30
C PHE A 113 10.04 -36.90 4.67
N MET A 114 10.94 -36.51 3.77
CA MET A 114 11.84 -35.36 3.98
C MET A 114 11.32 -34.12 3.27
N CYS A 115 11.69 -32.94 3.76
CA CYS A 115 11.44 -31.70 3.04
C CYS A 115 12.18 -31.67 1.70
N GLY A 116 11.42 -31.43 0.63
CA GLY A 116 11.94 -31.29 -0.72
C GLY A 116 11.27 -30.13 -1.46
N PHE A 117 11.76 -29.89 -2.68
CA PHE A 117 11.25 -28.82 -3.55
C PHE A 117 9.82 -29.08 -4.03
N ARG A 118 9.45 -30.35 -4.15
CA ARG A 118 8.12 -30.80 -4.58
C ARG A 118 7.74 -32.05 -3.80
N SER A 119 6.44 -32.17 -3.51
CA SER A 119 5.90 -33.42 -2.98
C SER A 119 5.99 -34.52 -4.03
N ASN A 120 6.67 -35.62 -3.70
CA ASN A 120 6.88 -36.76 -4.60
C ASN A 120 6.96 -38.07 -3.80
N PHE A 121 6.18 -39.06 -4.24
CA PHE A 121 6.04 -40.34 -3.55
C PHE A 121 7.33 -41.17 -3.63
N GLN A 122 7.95 -41.26 -4.80
CA GLN A 122 9.14 -42.06 -5.06
C GLN A 122 10.36 -41.55 -4.30
N SER A 123 10.59 -40.24 -4.29
CA SER A 123 11.67 -39.62 -3.52
C SER A 123 11.35 -39.43 -2.04
N GLN A 124 10.14 -39.80 -1.60
CA GLN A 124 9.65 -39.60 -0.24
C GLN A 124 9.84 -38.16 0.22
N THR A 125 9.49 -37.20 -0.63
CA THR A 125 9.57 -35.79 -0.30
C THR A 125 8.20 -35.19 -0.05
N ILE A 126 8.12 -34.31 0.94
CA ILE A 126 6.99 -33.41 1.18
C ILE A 126 7.41 -31.98 0.88
N THR A 127 6.42 -31.12 0.71
CA THR A 127 6.64 -29.68 0.61
C THR A 127 5.47 -28.96 1.27
N TYR A 128 5.68 -27.73 1.69
CA TYR A 128 4.61 -26.90 2.25
C TYR A 128 4.02 -26.01 1.15
N TYR A 129 2.68 -25.97 1.09
CA TYR A 129 1.95 -25.08 0.20
C TYR A 129 1.91 -23.66 0.77
N ASN A 130 1.66 -23.53 2.07
CA ASN A 130 1.74 -22.30 2.87
C ASN A 130 2.24 -22.67 4.28
N GLU A 131 2.13 -21.78 5.27
CA GLU A 131 2.67 -22.01 6.61
C GLU A 131 1.95 -23.11 7.43
N TYR A 132 0.72 -23.46 7.06
CA TYR A 132 -0.07 -24.49 7.76
C TYR A 132 -0.34 -25.74 6.92
N GLU A 133 -0.09 -25.71 5.61
CA GLU A 133 -0.49 -26.78 4.69
C GLU A 133 0.71 -27.58 4.15
N ILE A 134 0.77 -28.88 4.49
CA ILE A 134 1.71 -29.84 3.92
C ILE A 134 1.08 -30.56 2.74
N GLU A 135 1.79 -30.60 1.61
CA GLU A 135 1.47 -31.47 0.48
C GLU A 135 2.14 -32.84 0.67
N LEU A 136 1.37 -33.84 1.08
CA LEU A 136 1.81 -35.22 1.27
C LEU A 136 1.46 -36.07 0.05
N PRO A 137 2.41 -36.80 -0.55
CA PRO A 137 2.12 -37.65 -1.69
C PRO A 137 1.53 -38.98 -1.22
N LEU A 138 0.35 -39.35 -1.72
CA LEU A 138 -0.32 -40.62 -1.42
C LEU A 138 0.23 -41.75 -2.31
N ASN A 139 0.46 -41.42 -3.57
CA ASN A 139 1.05 -42.30 -4.59
C ASN A 139 1.65 -41.42 -5.71
N GLU A 140 2.05 -42.02 -6.84
CA GLU A 140 2.65 -41.29 -7.97
C GLU A 140 1.74 -40.24 -8.63
N LYS A 141 0.42 -40.34 -8.43
CA LYS A 141 -0.58 -39.49 -9.10
C LYS A 141 -1.33 -38.58 -8.14
N GLU A 142 -1.53 -39.05 -6.91
CA GLU A 142 -2.39 -38.41 -5.93
C GLU A 142 -1.58 -37.86 -4.78
N LYS A 143 -2.01 -36.68 -4.33
CA LYS A 143 -1.46 -35.97 -3.19
C LYS A 143 -2.60 -35.51 -2.31
N ILE A 144 -2.31 -35.37 -1.03
CA ILE A 144 -3.25 -34.87 -0.04
C ILE A 144 -2.66 -33.65 0.64
N ILE A 145 -3.51 -32.68 0.94
CA ILE A 145 -3.13 -31.48 1.68
C ILE A 145 -3.51 -31.72 3.15
N LEU A 146 -2.52 -31.66 4.01
CA LEU A 146 -2.66 -31.78 5.46
C LEU A 146 -2.49 -30.41 6.10
N LYS A 147 -3.47 -29.99 6.89
CA LYS A 147 -3.48 -28.71 7.59
C LYS A 147 -3.00 -28.90 9.03
N SER A 148 -2.05 -28.10 9.47
CA SER A 148 -1.59 -28.08 10.86
C SER A 148 -2.71 -27.55 11.74
N THR A 149 -3.04 -28.26 12.83
CA THR A 149 -4.06 -27.79 13.77
C THR A 149 -3.71 -26.48 14.49
N ILE A 150 -2.47 -25.99 14.35
CA ILE A 150 -2.05 -24.67 14.84
C ILE A 150 -2.88 -23.55 14.19
N ASP A 151 -3.32 -23.74 12.93
CA ASP A 151 -4.19 -22.80 12.20
C ASP A 151 -5.51 -22.51 12.94
N MET A 152 -5.98 -23.44 13.78
CA MET A 152 -7.22 -23.31 14.55
C MET A 152 -7.03 -22.52 15.85
N TYR A 153 -5.79 -22.43 16.36
CA TYR A 153 -5.47 -21.83 17.66
C TYR A 153 -4.90 -20.41 17.55
N GLU A 154 -4.66 -19.89 16.35
CA GLU A 154 -4.19 -18.52 16.12
C GLU A 154 -5.29 -17.46 16.33
N ASN A 155 -5.83 -17.44 17.54
CA ASN A 155 -6.35 -16.21 18.15
C ASN A 155 -5.44 -15.86 19.34
N ASN A 156 -4.42 -15.05 19.03
CA ASN A 156 -3.82 -13.99 19.85
C ASN A 156 -2.38 -14.07 20.42
N ASP A 157 -1.69 -15.21 20.60
CA ASP A 157 -0.41 -15.15 21.38
C ASP A 157 0.83 -15.93 20.87
N LEU A 158 0.82 -16.51 19.67
CA LEU A 158 1.97 -17.31 19.17
C LEU A 158 2.61 -16.80 17.87
N LYS A 159 2.80 -15.48 17.75
CA LYS A 159 3.54 -14.82 16.63
C LYS A 159 5.04 -15.16 16.55
N GLN A 160 5.53 -16.20 17.22
CA GLN A 160 6.96 -16.46 17.35
C GLN A 160 7.49 -17.60 16.47
N GLN A 161 6.74 -18.02 15.47
CA GLN A 161 7.26 -18.89 14.41
C GLN A 161 7.13 -18.21 13.06
N LEU A 162 8.29 -17.80 12.56
CA LEU A 162 8.64 -17.48 11.18
C LEU A 162 8.59 -16.03 10.65
N PRO A 163 9.49 -15.71 9.69
CA PRO A 163 9.64 -14.39 9.12
C PRO A 163 8.47 -14.07 8.19
N GLU A 164 7.95 -12.85 8.35
CA GLU A 164 7.04 -12.17 7.44
C GLU A 164 7.54 -12.28 6.00
N THR A 165 7.10 -13.27 5.22
CA THR A 165 7.14 -13.30 3.74
C THR A 165 6.55 -14.63 3.23
N VAL A 166 5.29 -14.89 3.53
CA VAL A 166 4.44 -15.67 2.62
C VAL A 166 3.54 -14.64 1.92
N CYS A 167 3.40 -14.75 0.60
CA CYS A 167 2.67 -13.83 -0.27
C CYS A 167 1.16 -13.76 0.01
N GLU A 168 0.76 -13.46 1.24
CA GLU A 168 -0.49 -12.76 1.44
C GLU A 168 -0.31 -11.38 0.80
N ILE A 169 -1.19 -11.05 -0.15
CA ILE A 169 -1.34 -9.67 -0.59
C ILE A 169 -1.70 -8.91 0.69
N TYR A 170 -0.74 -8.18 1.25
CA TYR A 170 -0.85 -7.48 2.53
C TYR A 170 -2.13 -6.63 2.64
N GLU A 171 -2.61 -6.14 1.49
CA GLU A 171 -3.86 -5.40 1.36
C GLU A 171 -5.11 -6.27 1.60
N ILE A 172 -5.11 -7.55 1.19
CA ILE A 172 -6.24 -8.47 1.37
C ILE A 172 -6.31 -9.00 2.80
N SER A 173 -5.18 -9.32 3.44
CA SER A 173 -5.20 -9.76 4.84
C SER A 173 -5.69 -8.66 5.77
N LYS A 174 -5.35 -7.40 5.49
CA LYS A 174 -5.95 -6.23 6.16
C LYS A 174 -7.45 -6.09 5.93
N LEU A 175 -7.93 -6.34 4.71
CA LEU A 175 -9.36 -6.31 4.40
C LEU A 175 -10.12 -7.37 5.22
N GLN A 176 -9.55 -8.57 5.35
CA GLN A 176 -10.10 -9.63 6.18
C GLN A 176 -10.10 -9.26 7.66
N GLN A 177 -8.99 -8.71 8.17
CA GLN A 177 -8.85 -8.30 9.57
C GLN A 177 -9.86 -7.21 9.94
N LYS A 178 -10.05 -6.20 9.08
CA LYS A 178 -11.02 -5.13 9.31
C LYS A 178 -12.47 -5.54 9.06
N SER A 179 -12.70 -6.62 8.31
CA SER A 179 -14.00 -7.20 7.99
C SER A 179 -15.09 -6.15 7.66
N PRO A 180 -14.87 -5.26 6.66
CA PRO A 180 -15.78 -4.14 6.38
C PRO A 180 -17.21 -4.60 6.08
N ILE A 181 -17.36 -5.75 5.44
CA ILE A 181 -18.67 -6.35 5.15
C ILE A 181 -19.36 -6.85 6.42
N GLY A 182 -18.59 -7.46 7.35
CA GLY A 182 -19.11 -7.86 8.65
C GLY A 182 -19.57 -6.64 9.47
N LEU A 183 -18.77 -5.57 9.46
CA LEU A 183 -19.11 -4.30 10.09
C LEU A 183 -20.39 -3.69 9.50
N LEU A 184 -20.50 -3.64 8.17
CA LEU A 184 -21.71 -3.20 7.47
C LEU A 184 -22.95 -4.00 7.91
N PHE A 185 -22.86 -5.34 7.93
CA PHE A 185 -23.99 -6.16 8.38
C PHE A 185 -24.32 -5.96 9.86
N ALA A 186 -23.33 -5.75 10.73
CA ALA A 186 -23.56 -5.41 12.12
C ALA A 186 -24.33 -4.09 12.25
N HIS A 187 -23.93 -3.05 11.51
CA HIS A 187 -24.64 -1.78 11.50
C HIS A 187 -26.10 -1.92 11.06
N LEU A 188 -26.36 -2.72 10.02
CA LEU A 188 -27.72 -2.99 9.53
C LEU A 188 -28.54 -3.83 10.51
N TYR A 189 -27.93 -4.82 11.13
CA TYR A 189 -28.59 -5.71 12.11
C TYR A 189 -29.06 -4.93 13.33
N TYR A 190 -28.19 -4.08 13.90
CA TYR A 190 -28.51 -3.23 15.05
C TYR A 190 -29.26 -1.93 14.67
N LYS A 191 -29.58 -1.75 13.39
CA LYS A 191 -30.33 -0.59 12.86
C LYS A 191 -29.69 0.76 13.16
N HIS A 192 -28.36 0.83 13.14
CA HIS A 192 -27.62 2.07 13.38
C HIS A 192 -28.03 3.19 12.42
N ASN A 193 -28.44 2.81 11.20
CA ASN A 193 -29.02 3.71 10.19
C ASN A 193 -30.32 4.43 10.58
N THR A 194 -30.97 4.02 11.68
CA THR A 194 -32.19 4.64 12.21
C THR A 194 -31.96 5.30 13.58
N THR A 195 -30.73 5.24 14.09
CA THR A 195 -30.33 5.83 15.37
C THR A 195 -29.53 7.12 15.15
N GLU A 196 -29.09 7.77 16.24
CA GLU A 196 -28.29 9.00 16.18
C GLU A 196 -26.89 8.82 15.57
N GLU A 197 -26.47 7.58 15.30
CA GLU A 197 -25.13 7.24 14.81
C GLU A 197 -24.93 7.47 13.30
N GLY A 198 -26.00 7.73 12.54
CA GLY A 198 -25.89 8.13 11.14
C GLY A 198 -27.00 7.61 10.24
N SER A 199 -27.04 8.11 9.02
CA SER A 199 -27.91 7.62 7.95
C SER A 199 -27.38 6.31 7.35
N PHE A 200 -28.20 5.61 6.57
CA PHE A 200 -27.73 4.45 5.80
C PHE A 200 -26.58 4.82 4.84
N GLU A 201 -26.57 6.04 4.32
CA GLU A 201 -25.49 6.54 3.47
C GLU A 201 -24.17 6.68 4.24
N ASP A 202 -24.24 7.11 5.51
CA ASP A 202 -23.05 7.21 6.37
C ASP A 202 -22.46 5.82 6.66
N VAL A 203 -23.29 4.83 6.95
CA VAL A 203 -22.87 3.42 7.15
C VAL A 203 -22.22 2.85 5.87
N LEU A 204 -22.77 3.16 4.70
CA LEU A 204 -22.18 2.75 3.43
C LEU A 204 -20.83 3.43 3.17
N ASN A 205 -20.73 4.73 3.47
CA ASN A 205 -19.50 5.49 3.33
C ASN A 205 -18.42 4.97 4.28
N GLU A 206 -18.77 4.64 5.52
CA GLU A 206 -17.83 4.01 6.46
C GLU A 206 -17.31 2.67 5.92
N CYS A 207 -18.20 1.81 5.41
CA CYS A 207 -17.78 0.56 4.78
C CYS A 207 -16.83 0.82 3.59
N CYS A 208 -17.12 1.81 2.75
CA CYS A 208 -16.27 2.19 1.64
C CYS A 208 -14.91 2.73 2.12
N ASP A 209 -14.90 3.57 3.16
CA ASP A 209 -13.67 4.14 3.74
C ASP A 209 -12.78 3.05 4.33
N VAL A 210 -13.36 2.03 4.99
CA VAL A 210 -12.61 0.89 5.53
C VAL A 210 -12.04 0.03 4.40
N ILE A 211 -12.80 -0.20 3.32
CA ILE A 211 -12.32 -0.94 2.14
C ILE A 211 -11.20 -0.17 1.46
N ASP A 212 -11.40 1.12 1.19
CA ASP A 212 -10.40 1.97 0.55
C ASP A 212 -9.15 2.05 1.43
N ASP A 213 -9.27 2.23 2.75
CA ASP A 213 -8.13 2.23 3.66
C ASP A 213 -7.39 0.87 3.66
N ALA A 214 -8.10 -0.25 3.60
CA ALA A 214 -7.46 -1.56 3.52
C ALA A 214 -6.71 -1.78 2.21
N LEU A 215 -7.32 -1.35 1.09
CA LEU A 215 -6.78 -1.55 -0.26
C LEU A 215 -5.73 -0.51 -0.67
N TYR A 216 -5.65 0.63 0.01
CA TYR A 216 -4.61 1.62 -0.26
C TYR A 216 -3.26 1.18 0.31
N PRO A 217 -2.24 0.94 -0.54
CA PRO A 217 -0.94 0.52 -0.07
C PRO A 217 -0.25 1.65 0.68
N TYR A 218 0.68 1.31 1.58
CA TYR A 218 1.54 2.34 2.15
C TYR A 218 2.50 2.91 1.11
N CYS A 219 2.82 4.19 1.24
CA CYS A 219 3.72 4.88 0.31
C CYS A 219 5.13 4.28 0.27
N ASN A 220 5.54 3.49 1.27
CA ASN A 220 6.80 2.76 1.27
C ASN A 220 6.89 1.64 0.24
N TYR A 221 5.76 1.03 -0.09
CA TYR A 221 5.69 -0.14 -0.97
C TYR A 221 5.17 0.23 -2.37
N ALA A 222 4.69 1.46 -2.54
CA ALA A 222 4.17 1.94 -3.82
C ALA A 222 5.31 2.39 -4.76
N ASN A 223 5.39 1.74 -5.92
CA ASN A 223 6.17 2.27 -7.04
C ASN A 223 5.38 3.39 -7.74
N ASN A 224 6.06 4.45 -8.18
CA ASN A 224 5.46 5.61 -8.87
C ASN A 224 4.37 6.32 -8.05
N ILE A 225 4.76 6.88 -6.91
CA ILE A 225 3.88 7.66 -6.04
C ILE A 225 3.36 8.91 -6.79
N THR A 226 2.04 9.05 -6.84
CA THR A 226 1.38 10.23 -7.40
C THR A 226 0.87 11.11 -6.25
N PHE A 227 1.19 12.40 -6.30
CA PHE A 227 0.80 13.36 -5.28
C PHE A 227 0.36 14.69 -5.90
N SER A 228 -0.47 15.41 -5.16
CA SER A 228 -0.81 16.80 -5.44
C SER A 228 -0.53 17.67 -4.23
N PHE A 229 -0.49 18.98 -4.47
CA PHE A 229 -0.31 19.97 -3.42
C PHE A 229 -1.63 20.68 -3.15
N GLY A 230 -2.00 20.76 -1.89
CA GLY A 230 -3.11 21.59 -1.44
C GLY A 230 -2.80 23.09 -1.54
N GLU A 231 -3.76 23.89 -1.09
CA GLU A 231 -3.59 25.33 -0.96
C GLU A 231 -2.51 25.69 0.07
N CYS A 232 -1.88 26.84 -0.13
CA CYS A 232 -0.86 27.34 0.79
C CYS A 232 -1.50 27.96 2.03
N ILE A 233 -1.11 27.47 3.20
CA ILE A 233 -1.57 27.94 4.50
C ILE A 233 -0.69 29.12 4.91
N GLY A 234 -1.25 30.33 4.82
CA GLY A 234 -0.51 31.59 4.98
C GLY A 234 0.19 31.77 6.34
N LYS A 235 -0.29 31.13 7.41
CA LYS A 235 0.28 31.24 8.77
C LYS A 235 1.72 30.70 8.83
N ASN A 236 1.96 29.56 8.19
CA ASN A 236 3.24 28.85 8.25
C ASN A 236 3.98 28.86 6.91
N ASN A 237 3.36 29.38 5.84
CA ASN A 237 3.87 29.33 4.47
C ASN A 237 4.15 27.89 4.01
N THR A 238 3.27 26.95 4.41
CA THR A 238 3.34 25.55 4.05
C THR A 238 2.07 25.11 3.34
N ARG A 239 2.15 24.08 2.51
CA ARG A 239 1.00 23.42 1.88
C ARG A 239 1.02 21.93 2.15
N LYS A 240 -0.15 21.34 2.36
CA LYS A 240 -0.31 19.90 2.60
C LYS A 240 -0.04 19.14 1.31
N VAL A 241 0.75 18.07 1.39
CA VAL A 241 0.92 17.11 0.30
C VAL A 241 -0.19 16.07 0.40
N LYS A 242 -0.91 15.85 -0.70
CA LYS A 242 -1.96 14.82 -0.80
C LYS A 242 -1.46 13.71 -1.70
N TYR A 243 -1.32 12.52 -1.15
CA TYR A 243 -0.96 11.32 -1.90
C TYR A 243 -2.23 10.69 -2.47
N HIS A 244 -2.20 10.32 -3.76
CA HIS A 244 -3.41 9.86 -4.47
C HIS A 244 -3.54 8.35 -4.59
N ASN A 245 -2.42 7.63 -4.51
CA ASN A 245 -2.35 6.18 -4.72
C ASN A 245 -1.69 5.44 -3.54
N CYS A 246 -1.43 6.11 -2.42
CA CYS A 246 -0.87 5.48 -1.24
C CYS A 246 -1.21 6.27 0.02
N ARG A 247 -1.15 5.60 1.17
CA ARG A 247 -1.28 6.21 2.51
C ARG A 247 0.07 6.29 3.22
N ILE A 248 0.21 7.27 4.10
CA ILE A 248 1.37 7.41 4.97
C ILE A 248 1.03 6.70 6.29
N ASP A 249 2.00 5.96 6.84
CA ASP A 249 1.86 5.35 8.16
C ASP A 249 2.14 6.39 9.25
N ASP A 250 1.33 6.41 10.31
CA ASP A 250 1.41 7.42 11.38
C ASP A 250 2.79 7.38 12.09
N ASP A 251 3.41 6.20 12.15
CA ASP A 251 4.74 6.02 12.74
C ASP A 251 5.89 6.42 11.80
N GLU A 252 5.61 6.56 10.49
CA GLU A 252 6.60 6.85 9.45
C GLU A 252 6.53 8.27 8.87
N ASP A 253 5.82 9.18 9.54
CA ASP A 253 5.71 10.60 9.21
C ASP A 253 7.06 11.32 8.96
N LYS A 254 8.18 10.72 9.38
CA LYS A 254 9.53 11.24 9.15
C LYS A 254 10.06 11.02 7.74
N LYS A 255 9.59 10.00 7.02
CA LYS A 255 10.12 9.64 5.69
C LYS A 255 9.37 10.34 4.56
N PHE A 256 8.08 10.56 4.72
CA PHE A 256 7.23 11.24 3.74
C PHE A 256 6.83 12.63 4.22
N LEU A 257 7.02 13.63 3.35
CA LEU A 257 6.70 15.02 3.69
C LEU A 257 5.19 15.23 3.60
N THR A 258 4.52 15.30 4.74
CA THR A 258 3.09 15.68 4.83
C THR A 258 2.87 17.16 4.52
N PHE A 259 3.89 18.00 4.73
CA PHE A 259 3.87 19.43 4.44
C PHE A 259 5.14 19.86 3.71
N ILE A 260 5.00 20.76 2.74
CA ILE A 260 6.13 21.41 2.08
C ILE A 260 6.00 22.92 2.10
N GLN A 261 7.11 23.64 1.97
CA GLN A 261 7.08 25.09 1.85
C GLN A 261 6.42 25.53 0.54
N CYS A 262 5.68 26.64 0.60
CA CYS A 262 5.07 27.23 -0.59
C CYS A 262 6.14 27.90 -1.46
N SER A 263 6.05 27.70 -2.78
CA SER A 263 6.92 28.38 -3.76
C SER A 263 6.62 29.87 -3.91
N TYR A 264 5.49 30.32 -3.37
CA TYR A 264 5.07 31.71 -3.37
C TYR A 264 4.65 32.13 -1.97
N ILE A 265 4.82 33.41 -1.66
CA ILE A 265 4.37 34.02 -0.41
C ILE A 265 2.92 34.45 -0.61
N LEU A 266 1.99 33.95 0.20
CA LEU A 266 0.59 34.38 0.14
C LEU A 266 0.49 35.90 0.33
N GLN A 267 -0.41 36.55 -0.42
CA GLN A 267 -0.59 38.00 -0.34
C GLN A 267 -1.05 38.49 1.04
N LEU A 268 -1.66 37.60 1.83
CA LEU A 268 -2.08 37.86 3.21
C LEU A 268 -0.93 37.76 4.22
N ASN A 269 0.27 37.33 3.81
CA ASN A 269 1.43 37.30 4.70
C ASN A 269 2.04 38.71 4.80
N ILE A 270 2.21 39.20 6.04
CA ILE A 270 2.76 40.52 6.36
C ILE A 270 4.09 40.77 5.63
N LYS A 271 4.94 39.74 5.52
CA LYS A 271 6.22 39.84 4.79
C LYS A 271 6.02 40.12 3.30
N GLY A 272 5.05 39.46 2.66
CA GLY A 272 4.71 39.68 1.26
C GLY A 272 4.13 41.07 1.01
N LEU A 273 3.30 41.56 1.93
CA LEU A 273 2.76 42.93 1.87
C LEU A 273 3.87 43.97 2.00
N PHE A 274 4.83 43.77 2.90
CA PHE A 274 5.97 44.65 3.07
C PHE A 274 6.85 44.74 1.81
N VAL A 275 7.14 43.59 1.17
CA VAL A 275 7.89 43.57 -0.10
C VAL A 275 7.14 44.32 -1.21
N LYS A 276 5.82 44.12 -1.34
CA LYS A 276 5.02 44.85 -2.33
C LYS A 276 5.06 46.36 -2.11
N VAL A 277 4.91 46.80 -0.86
CA VAL A 277 4.95 48.23 -0.51
C VAL A 277 6.33 48.82 -0.84
N ILE A 278 7.43 48.12 -0.53
CA ILE A 278 8.79 48.55 -0.88
C ILE A 278 8.97 48.65 -2.39
N CYS A 279 8.53 47.65 -3.16
CA CYS A 279 8.62 47.69 -4.62
C CYS A 279 7.86 48.87 -5.21
N ILE A 280 6.63 49.13 -4.75
CA ILE A 280 5.83 50.29 -5.19
C ILE A 280 6.55 51.60 -4.84
N TYR A 281 7.10 51.70 -3.63
CA TYR A 281 7.85 52.89 -3.20
C TYR A 281 9.10 53.13 -4.05
N LEU A 282 9.90 52.09 -4.31
CA LEU A 282 11.12 52.19 -5.13
C LEU A 282 10.79 52.54 -6.59
N SER A 283 9.77 51.91 -7.17
CA SER A 283 9.30 52.25 -8.52
C SER A 283 8.79 53.68 -8.61
N GLY A 284 8.03 54.13 -7.60
CA GLY A 284 7.55 55.52 -7.52
C GLY A 284 8.69 56.53 -7.40
N LEU A 285 9.69 56.25 -6.56
CA LEU A 285 10.87 57.12 -6.40
C LEU A 285 11.70 57.20 -7.69
N GLY A 286 11.88 56.08 -8.38
CA GLY A 286 12.55 56.05 -9.69
C GLY A 286 11.82 56.90 -10.74
N PHE A 287 10.49 56.84 -10.76
CA PHE A 287 9.66 57.67 -11.64
C PHE A 287 9.80 59.17 -11.31
N LEU A 288 9.76 59.54 -10.03
CA LEU A 288 9.94 60.94 -9.61
C LEU A 288 11.33 61.49 -9.95
N LEU A 289 12.38 60.69 -9.74
CA LEU A 289 13.75 61.09 -10.13
C LEU A 289 13.88 61.28 -11.64
N SER A 290 13.31 60.37 -12.43
CA SER A 290 13.26 60.50 -13.88
C SER A 290 12.56 61.80 -14.30
N PHE A 291 11.41 62.12 -13.69
CA PHE A 291 10.66 63.34 -13.94
C PHE A 291 11.45 64.62 -13.59
N VAL A 292 12.20 64.63 -12.49
CA VAL A 292 13.05 65.77 -12.11
C VAL A 292 14.19 65.94 -13.12
N ILE A 293 14.83 64.85 -13.55
CA ILE A 293 15.92 64.90 -14.52
C ILE A 293 15.42 65.42 -15.87
N THR A 294 14.28 64.93 -16.37
CA THR A 294 13.71 65.41 -17.65
C THR A 294 13.32 66.89 -17.56
N SER A 295 12.79 67.33 -16.43
CA SER A 295 12.49 68.76 -16.17
C SER A 295 13.74 69.63 -16.24
N ILE A 296 14.82 69.23 -15.56
CA ILE A 296 16.11 69.96 -15.58
C ILE A 296 16.71 69.99 -17.01
N LEU A 297 16.66 68.86 -17.74
CA LEU A 297 17.15 68.80 -19.12
C LEU A 297 16.39 69.75 -20.05
N LEU A 298 15.07 69.88 -19.84
CA LEU A 298 14.22 70.77 -20.62
C LEU A 298 14.52 72.25 -20.31
N GLU A 299 14.74 72.60 -19.05
CA GLU A 299 15.20 73.96 -18.67
C GLU A 299 16.57 74.29 -19.27
N LEU A 300 17.53 73.36 -19.19
CA LEU A 300 18.85 73.53 -19.81
C LEU A 300 18.74 73.72 -21.31
N SER A 301 17.85 72.96 -21.97
CA SER A 301 17.57 73.13 -23.40
C SER A 301 17.14 74.57 -23.71
N MET A 302 16.19 75.12 -22.96
CA MET A 302 15.71 76.50 -23.15
C MET A 302 16.83 77.54 -23.05
N ILE A 303 17.79 77.37 -22.13
CA ILE A 303 18.95 78.26 -22.00
C ILE A 303 19.81 78.26 -23.28
N TYR A 304 19.96 77.10 -23.94
CA TYR A 304 20.74 77.00 -25.19
C TYR A 304 20.08 77.72 -26.37
N TRP A 305 18.77 77.95 -26.33
CA TRP A 305 18.03 78.71 -27.35
C TRP A 305 18.16 80.23 -27.19
N VAL A 306 18.63 80.73 -26.04
CA VAL A 306 18.81 82.17 -25.82
C VAL A 306 20.14 82.67 -26.42
N GLY A 307 20.05 83.69 -27.28
CA GLY A 307 21.18 84.42 -27.86
C GLY A 307 21.51 84.07 -29.32
N PRO A 308 22.65 84.56 -29.86
CA PRO A 308 22.97 84.40 -31.28
C PRO A 308 23.19 82.94 -31.66
N ILE A 309 22.55 82.52 -32.76
CA ILE A 309 22.53 81.14 -33.23
C ILE A 309 23.90 80.77 -33.79
N LYS A 310 24.59 79.85 -33.11
CA LYS A 310 25.81 79.20 -33.59
C LYS A 310 25.51 77.72 -33.89
N LYS A 311 26.12 77.17 -34.95
CA LYS A 311 25.90 75.76 -35.38
C LYS A 311 26.00 74.76 -34.22
N ARG A 312 26.98 74.92 -33.34
CA ARG A 312 27.17 74.05 -32.15
C ARG A 312 26.02 74.15 -31.13
N LYS A 313 25.46 75.34 -30.90
CA LYS A 313 24.32 75.53 -29.98
C LYS A 313 23.05 74.87 -30.52
N CYS A 314 22.81 74.96 -31.83
CA CYS A 314 21.65 74.35 -32.48
C CYS A 314 21.66 72.81 -32.33
N ILE A 315 22.81 72.17 -32.57
CA ILE A 315 22.95 70.71 -32.44
C ILE A 315 22.72 70.27 -30.98
N ILE A 316 23.31 70.97 -30.01
CA ILE A 316 23.17 70.64 -28.58
C ILE A 316 21.73 70.85 -28.10
N GLY A 317 21.07 71.95 -28.50
CA GLY A 317 19.69 72.23 -28.14
C GLY A 317 18.72 71.17 -28.65
N ILE A 318 18.83 70.79 -29.94
CA ILE A 318 18.00 69.72 -30.52
C ILE A 318 18.26 68.39 -29.81
N PHE A 319 19.52 68.06 -29.52
CA PHE A 319 19.86 66.82 -28.82
C PHE A 319 19.25 66.76 -27.41
N LEU A 320 19.29 67.86 -26.65
CA LEU A 320 18.69 67.93 -25.31
C LEU A 320 17.16 67.81 -25.34
N VAL A 321 16.48 68.38 -26.34
CA VAL A 321 15.01 68.21 -26.51
C VAL A 321 14.66 66.76 -26.86
N ILE A 322 15.46 66.11 -27.71
CA ILE A 322 15.24 64.69 -28.04
C ILE A 322 15.46 63.84 -26.78
N LEU A 323 16.54 64.09 -26.04
CA LEU A 323 16.88 63.34 -24.83
C LEU A 323 15.86 63.53 -23.70
N SER A 324 15.20 64.69 -23.61
CA SER A 324 14.19 64.94 -22.58
C SER A 324 12.82 64.28 -22.87
N ASN A 325 12.59 63.83 -24.11
CA ASN A 325 11.36 63.17 -24.53
C ASN A 325 11.46 61.64 -24.61
N ILE A 326 12.66 61.09 -24.37
CA ILE A 326 12.93 59.64 -24.26
C ILE A 326 12.80 59.23 -22.79
#